data_AF-A0A9E1Q252-F1
#
_entry.id   AF-A0A9E1Q252-F1
#
_cell.length_a   1.000
_cell.length_b   1.000
_cell.length_c   1.000
_cell.angle_alpha   90.00
_cell.angle_beta   90.00
_cell.angle_gamma   90.00
#
_symmetry.space_group_name_H-M   'P 1'
#
loop_
_entity.id
_entity.type
_entity.pdbx_description
1 polymer ?
#
loop_
_entity_poly.entity_id
_entity_poly.type
_entity_poly.pdbx_seq_one_letter_code
_entity_poly.pdbx_strand_id
1 'polypeptide(L)'
;MLLWGGFNWSLELTNTEAFCVSCHAMRDYVFKEYKRTIHYNNRTGVRASCPDCHVPREWIHKVVRKVQATNEVYHWLRGSIDSPQAFEAKRGVLARQVWSAMESTRSRECRNCHDIEFMATTRQSN
;
A
#
# COMPACT_ATOMS: atom_id res chain seq x y z
N MET A 1 -8.38 19.18 22.33
CA MET A 1 -7.35 18.11 22.20
C MET A 1 -7.93 16.73 21.91
N LEU A 2 -8.98 16.27 22.61
CA LEU A 2 -9.55 14.92 22.42
C LEU A 2 -9.96 14.58 20.98
N LEU A 3 -10.58 15.53 20.26
CA LEU A 3 -10.99 15.30 18.86
C LEU A 3 -9.79 15.13 17.91
N TRP A 4 -8.78 15.99 18.02
CA TRP A 4 -7.57 15.90 17.19
C TRP A 4 -6.72 14.67 17.53
N GLY A 5 -6.58 14.37 18.83
CA GLY A 5 -5.86 13.18 19.30
C GLY A 5 -6.56 11.89 18.85
N GLY A 6 -7.88 11.81 19.02
CA GLY A 6 -8.68 10.67 18.56
C GLY A 6 -8.61 10.48 17.05
N PHE A 7 -8.73 11.58 16.28
CA PHE A 7 -8.62 11.53 14.82
C PHE A 7 -7.26 10.99 14.35
N ASN A 8 -6.15 11.51 14.89
CA ASN A 8 -4.82 11.05 14.50
C ASN A 8 -4.55 9.62 14.96
N TRP A 9 -5.05 9.22 16.13
CA TRP A 9 -4.98 7.83 16.58
C TRP A 9 -5.71 6.89 15.63
N SER A 10 -6.94 7.21 15.22
CA SER A 10 -7.67 6.41 14.23
C SER A 10 -6.96 6.38 12.88
N LEU A 11 -6.41 7.51 12.44
CA LEU A 11 -5.59 7.55 11.21
C LEU A 11 -4.41 6.59 11.32
N GLU A 12 -3.69 6.60 12.43
CA GLU A 12 -2.50 5.77 12.59
C GLU A 12 -2.83 4.29 12.74
N LEU A 13 -3.92 3.94 13.44
CA LEU A 13 -4.42 2.56 13.46
C LEU A 13 -4.71 2.03 12.06
N THR A 14 -5.35 2.85 11.22
CA THR A 14 -5.63 2.48 9.83
C THR A 14 -4.40 2.54 8.91
N ASN A 15 -3.22 2.92 9.43
CA ASN A 15 -1.93 2.84 8.75
C ASN A 15 -1.14 1.60 9.18
N THR A 16 -1.75 0.61 9.85
CA THR A 16 -1.04 -0.61 10.24
C THR A 16 -1.23 -1.72 9.22
N GLU A 17 -0.23 -2.59 9.08
CA GLU A 17 -0.37 -3.81 8.26
C GLU A 17 -1.53 -4.68 8.74
N ALA A 18 -1.71 -4.79 10.06
CA ALA A 18 -2.81 -5.55 10.66
C ALA A 18 -4.19 -5.05 10.18
N PHE A 19 -4.36 -3.72 10.09
CA PHE A 19 -5.56 -3.14 9.49
C PHE A 19 -5.67 -3.46 7.99
N CYS A 20 -4.59 -3.30 7.22
CA CYS A 20 -4.59 -3.58 5.79
C CYS A 20 -5.01 -5.04 5.48
N VAL A 21 -4.51 -6.02 6.24
CA VAL A 21 -4.82 -7.44 6.05
C VAL A 21 -6.09 -7.89 6.80
N SER A 22 -6.85 -6.96 7.37
CA SER A 22 -8.17 -7.28 7.94
C SER A 22 -9.21 -7.57 6.84
N CYS A 23 -9.02 -7.03 5.64
CA CYS A 23 -9.85 -7.31 4.46
C CYS A 23 -9.39 -8.60 3.75
N HIS A 24 -10.33 -9.42 3.29
CA HIS A 24 -10.05 -10.72 2.65
C HIS A 24 -9.16 -10.58 1.41
N ALA A 25 -9.39 -9.58 0.56
CA ALA A 25 -8.62 -9.41 -0.67
C ALA A 25 -7.14 -9.13 -0.40
N MET A 26 -6.85 -8.34 0.63
CA MET A 26 -5.48 -8.07 1.05
C MET A 26 -4.87 -9.28 1.75
N ARG A 27 -5.60 -9.92 2.67
CA ARG A 27 -5.11 -11.08 3.44
C ARG A 27 -4.84 -12.31 2.59
N ASP A 28 -5.81 -12.68 1.75
CA ASP A 28 -5.87 -13.98 1.13
C ASP A 28 -5.18 -14.02 -0.23
N TYR A 29 -5.02 -12.86 -0.87
CA TYR A 29 -4.41 -12.72 -2.19
C TYR A 29 -3.08 -11.95 -2.11
N VAL A 30 -3.13 -10.64 -1.83
CA VAL A 30 -1.95 -9.74 -1.94
C VAL A 30 -0.88 -10.03 -0.90
N PHE A 31 -1.26 -10.25 0.37
CA PHE A 31 -0.30 -10.47 1.46
C PHE A 31 0.52 -11.75 1.26
N LYS A 32 -0.07 -12.79 0.68
CA LYS A 32 0.65 -14.03 0.36
C LYS A 32 1.75 -13.80 -0.68
N GLU A 33 1.50 -12.94 -1.66
CA GLU A 33 2.47 -12.56 -2.69
C GLU A 33 3.57 -11.67 -2.09
N TYR A 34 3.18 -10.65 -1.30
CA TYR A 34 4.11 -9.77 -0.60
C TYR A 34 5.11 -10.54 0.27
N LYS A 35 4.68 -11.61 0.95
CA LYS A 35 5.56 -12.48 1.75
C LYS A 35 6.70 -13.14 0.98
N ARG A 36 6.60 -13.22 -0.35
CA ARG A 36 7.63 -13.78 -1.24
C ARG A 36 8.58 -12.72 -1.79
N THR A 37 8.41 -11.46 -1.40
CA THR A 37 9.21 -10.33 -1.89
C THR A 37 10.37 -10.00 -0.96
N ILE A 38 11.35 -9.28 -1.49
CA ILE A 38 12.49 -8.74 -0.72
C ILE A 38 12.06 -7.71 0.34
N HIS A 39 10.88 -7.11 0.21
CA HIS A 39 10.35 -6.19 1.22
C HIS A 39 9.80 -6.91 2.46
N TYR A 40 9.48 -8.20 2.35
CA TYR A 40 9.07 -9.03 3.49
C TYR A 40 10.22 -9.82 4.10
N ASN A 41 10.97 -10.56 3.27
CA ASN A 41 12.08 -11.40 3.71
C ASN A 41 13.37 -11.00 2.99
N ASN A 42 14.29 -10.40 3.74
CA ASN A 42 15.59 -9.98 3.22
C ASN A 42 16.71 -10.22 4.23
N ARG A 43 17.93 -10.11 3.70
CA ARG A 43 19.18 -10.37 4.44
C ARG A 43 19.49 -9.35 5.55
N THR A 44 18.87 -8.17 5.55
CA THR A 44 19.19 -7.09 6.50
C THR A 44 18.22 -7.00 7.67
N GLY A 45 17.07 -7.70 7.60
CA GLY A 45 16.05 -7.70 8.65
C GLY A 45 15.17 -6.45 8.69
N VAL A 46 15.41 -5.46 7.81
CA VAL A 46 14.56 -4.26 7.69
C VAL A 46 13.35 -4.58 6.83
N ARG A 47 12.14 -4.34 7.34
CA ARG A 47 10.91 -4.68 6.65
C ARG A 47 10.10 -3.44 6.29
N ALA A 48 9.84 -3.24 5.00
CA ALA A 48 8.85 -2.28 4.53
C ALA A 48 7.49 -2.99 4.45
N SER A 49 6.52 -2.52 5.21
CA SER A 49 5.17 -3.08 5.33
C SER A 49 4.19 -2.39 4.36
N CYS A 50 2.92 -2.83 4.33
CA CYS A 50 1.88 -2.24 3.47
C CYS A 50 1.83 -0.69 3.48
N PRO A 51 1.73 -0.02 4.65
CA PRO A 51 1.64 1.45 4.70
C PRO A 51 2.89 2.15 4.17
N ASP A 52 4.08 1.54 4.29
CA ASP A 52 5.34 2.18 3.87
C ASP A 52 5.36 2.47 2.36
N CYS A 53 4.65 1.66 1.57
CA CYS A 53 4.53 1.83 0.13
C CYS A 53 3.20 2.46 -0.31
N HIS A 54 2.10 2.25 0.43
CA HIS A 54 0.75 2.66 0.00
C HIS A 54 0.20 3.92 0.69
N VAL A 55 0.83 4.38 1.78
CA VAL A 55 0.37 5.52 2.57
C VAL A 55 1.49 6.57 2.64
N PRO A 56 1.28 7.78 2.08
CA PRO A 56 2.28 8.85 2.19
C PRO A 56 2.56 9.23 3.65
N ARG A 57 3.83 9.52 3.97
CA ARG A 57 4.22 10.02 5.31
C ARG A 57 3.75 11.45 5.55
N GLU A 58 3.91 12.30 4.54
CA GLU A 58 3.49 13.71 4.55
C GLU A 58 1.98 13.87 4.75
N TRP A 59 1.57 14.71 5.71
CA TRP A 59 0.19 14.77 6.21
C TRP A 59 -0.84 15.06 5.11
N ILE A 60 -0.58 16.06 4.26
CA ILE A 60 -1.53 16.45 3.19
C ILE A 60 -1.75 15.28 2.22
N HIS A 61 -0.67 14.63 1.79
CA HIS A 61 -0.75 13.50 0.86
C HIS A 61 -1.38 12.27 1.51
N LYS A 62 -1.12 12.04 2.79
CA LYS A 62 -1.77 10.99 3.60
C LYS A 62 -3.28 11.16 3.60
N VAL A 63 -3.76 12.37 3.90
CA VAL A 63 -5.20 12.67 3.96
C VAL A 63 -5.84 12.49 2.58
N VAL A 64 -5.22 12.98 1.51
CA VAL A 64 -5.72 12.77 0.13
C VAL A 64 -5.87 11.28 -0.18
N ARG A 65 -4.85 10.47 0.13
CA ARG A 65 -4.89 9.02 -0.10
C ARG A 65 -5.97 8.33 0.73
N LYS A 66 -6.20 8.78 1.97
CA LYS A 66 -7.27 8.26 2.85
C LYS A 66 -8.66 8.60 2.32
N VAL A 67 -8.86 9.80 1.76
CA VAL A 67 -10.12 10.15 1.07
C VAL A 67 -10.31 9.26 -0.15
N GLN A 68 -9.28 9.05 -0.97
CA GLN A 68 -9.36 8.14 -2.13
C GLN A 68 -9.66 6.69 -1.71
N ALA A 69 -9.14 6.23 -0.57
CA ALA A 69 -9.38 4.89 -0.04
C ALA A 69 -10.85 4.61 0.30
N THR A 70 -11.69 5.64 0.46
CA THR A 70 -13.13 5.45 0.66
C THR A 70 -13.79 4.69 -0.50
N ASN A 71 -13.25 4.80 -1.72
CA ASN A 71 -13.68 4.01 -2.86
C ASN A 71 -13.42 2.50 -2.68
N GLU A 72 -12.33 2.13 -2.00
CA GLU A 72 -12.03 0.72 -1.72
C GLU A 72 -13.08 0.12 -0.79
N VAL A 73 -13.51 0.89 0.23
CA VAL A 73 -14.60 0.49 1.14
C VAL A 73 -15.92 0.37 0.39
N TYR A 74 -16.25 1.32 -0.48
CA TYR A 74 -17.44 1.24 -1.32
C TYR A 74 -17.46 -0.02 -2.21
N HIS A 75 -16.33 -0.33 -2.85
CA HIS A 75 -16.22 -1.51 -3.70
C HIS A 75 -16.21 -2.82 -2.92
N TRP A 76 -15.68 -2.81 -1.70
CA TRP A 76 -15.80 -3.92 -0.75
C TRP A 76 -17.26 -4.16 -0.36
N LEU A 77 -18.02 -3.11 0.00
CA LEU A 77 -19.44 -3.22 0.32
C LEU A 77 -20.28 -3.77 -0.85
N ARG A 78 -19.87 -3.49 -2.09
CA ARG A 78 -20.51 -4.03 -3.31
C ARG A 78 -19.99 -5.40 -3.74
N GLY A 79 -19.09 -6.02 -2.98
CA GLY A 79 -18.51 -7.32 -3.29
C GLY A 79 -17.72 -7.39 -4.59
N SER A 80 -17.06 -6.28 -4.97
CA SER A 80 -16.44 -6.12 -6.29
C SER A 80 -15.30 -7.10 -6.59
N ILE A 81 -14.71 -7.72 -5.57
CA ILE A 81 -13.57 -8.66 -5.62
C ILE A 81 -13.68 -9.75 -4.53
N ASP A 82 -14.89 -10.25 -4.26
CA ASP A 82 -15.14 -11.20 -3.17
C ASP A 82 -14.72 -12.64 -3.46
N SER A 83 -14.42 -12.96 -4.72
CA SER A 83 -13.87 -14.24 -5.13
C SER A 83 -12.48 -14.10 -5.76
N PRO A 84 -11.65 -15.15 -5.72
CA PRO A 84 -10.37 -15.16 -6.41
C PRO A 84 -10.49 -14.82 -7.90
N GLN A 85 -11.54 -15.33 -8.56
CA GLN A 85 -11.78 -15.07 -9.99
C GLN A 85 -12.13 -13.59 -10.24
N ALA A 86 -12.96 -12.99 -9.37
CA ALA A 86 -13.31 -11.58 -9.47
C ALA A 86 -12.10 -10.66 -9.21
N PHE A 87 -11.26 -11.02 -8.23
CA PHE A 87 -10.00 -10.33 -7.97
C PHE A 87 -9.07 -10.43 -9.18
N GLU A 88 -8.84 -11.63 -9.71
CA GLU A 88 -7.93 -11.85 -10.84
C GLU A 88 -8.40 -11.10 -12.10
N ALA A 89 -9.70 -11.12 -12.39
CA ALA A 89 -10.28 -10.37 -13.51
C ALA A 89 -10.01 -8.84 -13.42
N LYS A 90 -9.84 -8.30 -12.21
CA LYS A 90 -9.57 -6.87 -11.98
C LYS A 90 -8.11 -6.57 -11.64
N ARG A 91 -7.27 -7.59 -11.36
CA ARG A 91 -5.91 -7.43 -10.85
C ARG A 91 -5.10 -6.45 -11.71
N GLY A 92 -5.10 -6.64 -13.03
CA GLY A 92 -4.35 -5.78 -13.94
C GLY A 92 -4.82 -4.31 -13.90
N VAL A 93 -6.12 -4.07 -13.74
CA VAL A 93 -6.67 -2.70 -13.60
C VAL A 93 -6.23 -2.08 -12.28
N LEU A 94 -6.37 -2.82 -11.18
CA LEU A 94 -5.98 -2.37 -9.84
C LEU A 94 -4.48 -2.08 -9.74
N ALA A 95 -3.64 -2.96 -10.30
CA ALA A 95 -2.20 -2.77 -10.34
C ALA A 95 -1.80 -1.51 -11.11
N ARG A 96 -2.41 -1.28 -12.29
CA ARG A 96 -2.16 -0.05 -13.08
C ARG A 96 -2.53 1.23 -12.34
N GLN A 97 -3.60 1.22 -11.55
CA GLN A 97 -3.98 2.38 -10.74
C GLN A 97 -2.91 2.69 -9.68
N VAL A 98 -2.41 1.65 -9.00
CA VAL A 98 -1.31 1.80 -8.03
C VAL A 98 -0.04 2.30 -8.71
N TRP A 99 0.35 1.71 -9.84
CA TRP A 99 1.55 2.12 -10.58
C TRP A 99 1.46 3.56 -11.11
N SER A 100 0.30 3.96 -11.63
CA SER A 100 0.07 5.34 -12.07
C SER A 100 0.19 6.34 -10.91
N ALA A 101 -0.29 5.98 -9.72
CA ALA A 101 -0.09 6.81 -8.52
C ALA A 101 1.39 6.89 -8.10
N MET A 102 2.12 5.77 -8.16
CA MET A 102 3.57 5.76 -7.91
C MET A 102 4.32 6.63 -8.93
N GLU A 103 4.04 6.49 -10.22
CA GLU A 103 4.69 7.25 -11.28
C GLU A 103 4.41 8.76 -11.16
N SER A 104 3.14 9.14 -10.99
CA SER A 104 2.73 10.55 -10.87
C SER A 104 3.31 11.26 -9.63
N THR A 105 3.68 10.50 -8.59
CA THR A 105 4.34 11.02 -7.39
C THR A 105 5.87 10.87 -7.43
N ARG A 106 6.42 10.39 -8.55
CA ARG A 106 7.83 10.02 -8.71
C ARG A 106 8.30 9.08 -7.60
N SER A 107 7.51 8.04 -7.35
CA SER A 107 7.76 7.00 -6.35
C SER A 107 8.12 7.56 -4.97
N ARG A 108 7.36 8.56 -4.50
CA ARG A 108 7.60 9.28 -3.24
C ARG A 108 7.82 8.32 -2.08
N GLU A 109 6.97 7.30 -1.97
CA GLU A 109 6.99 6.32 -0.90
C GLU A 109 8.23 5.43 -0.97
N CYS A 110 8.65 5.02 -2.18
CA CYS A 110 9.89 4.28 -2.38
C CYS A 110 11.11 5.10 -1.95
N ARG A 111 11.11 6.41 -2.25
CA ARG A 111 12.22 7.32 -1.91
C ARG A 111 12.36 7.62 -0.42
N ASN A 112 11.43 7.19 0.42
CA ASN A 112 11.60 7.23 1.87
C ASN A 112 12.68 6.26 2.38
N CYS A 113 13.05 5.27 1.56
CA CYS A 113 14.04 4.24 1.89
C CYS A 113 15.10 4.06 0.78
N HIS A 114 14.75 4.38 -0.47
CA HIS A 114 15.63 4.24 -1.63
C HIS A 114 16.08 5.60 -2.13
N ASP A 115 17.36 5.90 -1.97
CA ASP A 115 17.98 6.97 -2.73
C ASP A 115 18.44 6.43 -4.09
N ILE A 116 18.10 7.14 -5.16
CA ILE A 116 18.48 6.77 -6.52
C ILE A 116 20.00 6.91 -6.70
N GLU A 117 20.63 7.87 -6.00
CA GLU A 117 22.09 8.06 -6.07
C GLU A 117 22.86 6.83 -5.58
N PHE A 118 22.33 6.13 -4.57
CA PHE A 118 22.95 4.94 -3.99
C PHE A 118 22.42 3.62 -4.60
N MET A 119 21.53 3.71 -5.60
CA MET A 119 20.99 2.55 -6.29
C MET A 119 21.89 2.14 -7.45
N ALA A 120 22.33 0.87 -7.44
CA ALA A 120 23.05 0.30 -8.58
C ALA A 120 22.08 0.01 -9.74
N THR A 121 21.74 1.03 -10.54
CA THR A 121 20.79 0.94 -11.66
C THR A 121 21.16 -0.12 -12.70
N THR A 122 22.46 -0.40 -12.87
CA THR A 122 22.96 -1.48 -13.75
C THR A 122 22.59 -2.89 -13.29
N ARG A 123 22.12 -3.05 -12.04
CA ARG A 123 21.67 -4.33 -11.48
C ARG A 123 20.16 -4.43 -11.36
N GLN A 124 19.41 -3.46 -11.88
CA GLN A 124 17.96 -3.59 -11.98
C GLN A 124 17.62 -4.51 -13.16
N SER A 125 16.96 -5.63 -12.88
CA SER A 125 16.42 -6.52 -13.90
C SER A 125 15.21 -5.91 -14.59
N ASN A 126 15.05 -6.15 -15.89
CA ASN A 126 13.77 -5.95 -16.58
C ASN A 126 12.72 -6.97 -16.12
#